data_AF-A0A958WD07-F1
#
_entry.id   AF-A0A958WD07-F1
#
_cell.length_a   1.000
_cell.length_b   1.000
_cell.length_c   1.000
_cell.angle_alpha   90.00
_cell.angle_beta   90.00
_cell.angle_gamma   90.00
#
_symmetry.space_group_name_H-M   'P 1'
#
loop_
_entity.id
_entity.type
_entity.pdbx_description
1 polymer ?
#
loop_
_entity_poly.entity_id
_entity_poly.type
_entity_poly.pdbx_seq_one_letter_code
_entity_poly.pdbx_strand_id
1 'polypeptide(L)'
;MKTKLVTLIMGLLIMAMHRISYGQKANVDETRYLGKKAQSELDSLINLRDTGFIDGKLPTYYTPGYKNISLEFQKIATEAIDYYEGKYSKEFHVKLAVLDSVQWLKEIIPYGFVFYDNGWLVMNTGMDYETFKKIYGLKTYEQQLDIGMKKLKMDESEMMSDVFKVYSIHELGHYFINILGKAKSPDAWTGEFIATYFAYEFFKNVHPNELIGMELFSGVNRDFFSPKFSTIKDFDEKYVGVGLFNYVWYHSNFYFLAESLYGCKGKDFIPYFEKTFPKETVKRFTISEIIEKLDKECNGTVAKWAQVMESKTKE
;
A
#
# COMPACT_ATOMS: atom_id res chain seq x y z
N MET A 1 -25.40 -32.90 -19.81
CA MET A 1 -26.35 -32.08 -19.04
C MET A 1 -25.56 -31.28 -18.00
N LYS A 2 -25.30 -29.98 -18.29
CA LYS A 2 -24.82 -28.87 -17.42
C LYS A 2 -23.57 -29.14 -16.56
N THR A 3 -22.33 -28.72 -16.89
CA THR A 3 -21.80 -27.34 -17.04
C THR A 3 -22.39 -26.32 -16.05
N LYS A 4 -21.65 -26.02 -14.97
CA LYS A 4 -21.50 -24.72 -14.27
C LYS A 4 -20.94 -24.93 -12.85
N LEU A 5 -19.63 -24.80 -12.66
CA LEU A 5 -19.02 -24.41 -11.38
C LEU A 5 -17.59 -23.89 -11.58
N VAL A 6 -17.45 -22.97 -12.53
CA VAL A 6 -16.26 -22.12 -12.69
C VAL A 6 -16.84 -20.73 -12.92
N THR A 7 -16.84 -19.88 -11.89
CA THR A 7 -16.90 -18.40 -11.87
C THR A 7 -17.38 -17.97 -10.47
N LEU A 8 -16.46 -17.84 -9.51
CA LEU A 8 -16.73 -17.20 -8.20
C LEU A 8 -15.48 -16.49 -7.65
N ILE A 9 -14.78 -15.73 -8.51
CA ILE A 9 -13.67 -14.84 -8.11
C ILE A 9 -13.70 -13.59 -9.02
N MET A 10 -14.74 -12.76 -8.94
CA MET A 10 -14.81 -11.44 -9.61
C MET A 10 -15.91 -10.57 -8.97
N GLY A 11 -15.93 -10.48 -7.65
CA GLY A 11 -16.94 -9.70 -6.91
C GLY A 11 -16.59 -8.24 -6.70
N LEU A 12 -15.31 -7.89 -6.51
CA LEU A 12 -14.91 -6.54 -6.08
C LEU A 12 -13.83 -5.92 -6.95
N LEU A 13 -14.24 -5.88 -8.21
CA LEU A 13 -13.69 -5.13 -9.32
C LEU A 13 -14.20 -3.66 -9.35
N ILE A 14 -15.06 -3.21 -8.42
CA ILE A 14 -15.98 -2.09 -8.74
C ILE A 14 -15.48 -0.68 -8.38
N MET A 15 -14.54 -0.47 -7.45
CA MET A 15 -14.01 0.89 -7.17
C MET A 15 -12.67 1.21 -7.84
N ALA A 16 -11.80 0.21 -8.06
CA ALA A 16 -10.57 0.42 -8.82
C ALA A 16 -10.83 0.52 -10.35
N MET A 17 -11.87 -0.13 -10.88
CA MET A 17 -12.16 -0.09 -12.33
C MET A 17 -12.99 1.10 -12.80
N HIS A 18 -13.47 1.98 -11.92
CA HIS A 18 -14.09 3.24 -12.35
C HIS A 18 -13.10 4.40 -12.49
N ARG A 19 -11.81 4.22 -12.12
CA ARG A 19 -10.83 5.33 -12.11
C ARG A 19 -9.60 5.18 -13.01
N ILE A 20 -9.28 4.00 -13.53
CA ILE A 20 -8.03 3.82 -14.32
C ILE A 20 -8.26 3.60 -15.83
N SER A 21 -9.48 3.30 -16.27
CA SER A 21 -9.80 3.19 -17.71
C SER A 21 -10.98 4.09 -18.05
N TYR A 22 -10.70 5.33 -18.43
CA TYR A 22 -11.33 6.07 -19.54
C TYR A 22 -10.83 7.51 -19.49
N GLY A 23 -10.13 7.94 -20.54
CA GLY A 23 -9.70 9.32 -20.76
C GLY A 23 -10.86 10.24 -21.12
N GLN A 24 -11.92 10.26 -20.32
CA GLN A 24 -12.97 11.27 -20.40
C GLN A 24 -12.73 12.32 -19.30
N LYS A 25 -12.81 13.60 -19.70
CA LYS A 25 -12.77 14.73 -18.77
C LYS A 25 -13.96 14.60 -17.80
N ALA A 26 -13.73 14.09 -16.60
CA ALA A 26 -14.64 14.32 -15.49
C ALA A 26 -14.57 15.82 -15.16
N ASN A 27 -15.71 16.49 -15.21
CA ASN A 27 -15.82 17.87 -14.77
C ASN A 27 -15.53 17.91 -13.26
N VAL A 28 -14.86 18.94 -12.76
CA VAL A 28 -14.40 19.01 -11.35
C VAL A 28 -15.56 18.79 -10.35
N ASP A 29 -16.78 19.20 -10.72
CA ASP A 29 -18.00 19.00 -9.94
C ASP A 29 -18.51 17.54 -9.92
N GLU A 30 -18.30 16.77 -10.97
CA GLU A 30 -18.72 15.36 -11.06
C GLU A 30 -17.80 14.45 -10.24
N THR A 31 -16.50 14.72 -10.25
CA THR A 31 -15.51 14.06 -9.39
C THR A 31 -15.78 14.36 -7.90
N ARG A 32 -16.18 15.60 -7.59
CA ARG A 32 -16.57 16.01 -6.24
C ARG A 32 -17.89 15.38 -5.79
N TYR A 33 -18.86 15.21 -6.69
CA TYR A 33 -20.14 14.56 -6.40
C TYR A 33 -19.98 13.04 -6.18
N LEU A 34 -19.21 12.36 -7.03
CA LEU A 34 -18.94 10.93 -6.90
C LEU A 34 -18.08 10.61 -5.67
N GLY A 35 -17.10 11.45 -5.35
CA GLY A 35 -16.33 11.34 -4.10
C GLY A 35 -17.21 11.46 -2.85
N LYS A 36 -18.20 12.37 -2.84
CA LYS A 36 -19.17 12.47 -1.74
C LYS A 36 -20.07 11.24 -1.62
N LYS A 37 -20.49 10.64 -2.73
CA LYS A 37 -21.32 9.42 -2.71
C LYS A 37 -20.53 8.20 -2.24
N ALA A 38 -19.29 8.02 -2.70
CA ALA A 38 -18.46 6.89 -2.27
C ALA A 38 -17.98 7.04 -0.80
N GLN A 39 -17.65 8.26 -0.36
CA GLN A 39 -17.42 8.55 1.06
C GLN A 39 -18.67 8.22 1.92
N SER A 40 -19.87 8.51 1.40
CA SER A 40 -21.11 8.16 2.11
C SER A 40 -21.33 6.65 2.22
N GLU A 41 -20.77 5.83 1.32
CA GLU A 41 -20.88 4.36 1.39
C GLU A 41 -19.97 3.77 2.47
N LEU A 42 -18.70 4.18 2.54
CA LEU A 42 -17.80 3.74 3.62
C LEU A 42 -18.21 4.26 4.99
N ASP A 43 -18.62 5.52 5.08
CA ASP A 43 -19.17 6.09 6.31
C ASP A 43 -20.37 5.28 6.78
N SER A 44 -21.28 4.93 5.87
CA SER A 44 -22.44 4.09 6.19
C SER A 44 -22.04 2.69 6.64
N LEU A 45 -21.12 2.03 5.94
CA LEU A 45 -20.69 0.67 6.29
C LEU A 45 -20.04 0.63 7.66
N ILE A 46 -19.15 1.58 7.98
CA ILE A 46 -18.46 1.65 9.27
C ILE A 46 -19.45 2.00 10.38
N ASN A 47 -20.38 2.94 10.15
CA ASN A 47 -21.42 3.27 11.13
C ASN A 47 -22.38 2.09 11.39
N LEU A 48 -22.54 1.18 10.43
CA LEU A 48 -23.31 -0.06 10.61
C LEU A 48 -22.53 -1.14 11.37
N ARG A 49 -21.21 -0.99 11.53
CA ARG A 49 -20.42 -1.81 12.44
C ARG A 49 -20.50 -1.18 13.83
N ASP A 50 -20.91 -1.95 14.83
CA ASP A 50 -20.93 -1.54 16.24
C ASP A 50 -19.49 -1.32 16.74
N THR A 51 -18.92 -0.17 16.38
CA THR A 51 -17.51 0.18 16.55
C THR A 51 -17.33 1.06 17.77
N GLY A 52 -16.21 0.85 18.48
CA GLY A 52 -15.70 1.84 19.41
C GLY A 52 -15.12 3.04 18.67
N PHE A 53 -14.95 4.16 19.38
CA PHE A 53 -14.43 5.40 18.82
C PHE A 53 -13.31 5.97 19.71
N ILE A 54 -12.27 6.51 19.07
CA ILE A 54 -11.18 7.25 19.67
C ILE A 54 -11.11 8.60 18.98
N ASP A 55 -11.28 9.66 19.76
CA ASP A 55 -11.14 11.04 19.29
C ASP A 55 -9.66 11.41 19.05
N GLY A 56 -9.41 12.48 18.30
CA GLY A 56 -8.09 13.01 18.05
C GLY A 56 -7.93 13.56 16.63
N LYS A 57 -6.69 13.95 16.29
CA LYS A 57 -6.34 14.46 14.95
C LYS A 57 -6.70 13.48 13.84
N LEU A 58 -6.59 12.19 14.14
CA LEU A 58 -7.04 11.09 13.29
C LEU A 58 -8.20 10.36 13.99
N PRO A 59 -9.47 10.74 13.73
CA PRO A 59 -10.62 10.05 14.31
C PRO A 59 -10.57 8.56 13.97
N THR A 60 -10.64 7.70 14.99
CA THR A 60 -10.42 6.25 14.84
C THR A 60 -11.63 5.45 15.29
N TYR A 61 -12.12 4.59 14.42
CA TYR A 61 -13.20 3.64 14.65
C TYR A 61 -12.62 2.24 14.75
N TYR A 62 -13.06 1.42 15.69
CA TYR A 62 -12.41 0.13 15.92
C TYR A 62 -13.35 -0.97 16.43
N THR A 63 -13.01 -2.22 16.15
CA THR A 63 -13.75 -3.37 16.73
C THR A 63 -13.60 -3.38 18.26
N PRO A 64 -14.70 -3.43 19.05
CA PRO A 64 -14.63 -3.54 20.51
C PRO A 64 -13.70 -4.67 20.97
N GLY A 65 -12.86 -4.38 21.98
CA GLY A 65 -11.79 -5.30 22.44
C GLY A 65 -10.40 -5.00 21.87
N TYR A 66 -10.31 -4.25 20.75
CA TYR A 66 -9.05 -3.91 20.09
C TYR A 66 -8.63 -2.44 20.27
N LYS A 67 -8.99 -1.81 21.40
CA LYS A 67 -8.68 -0.40 21.65
C LYS A 67 -7.18 -0.09 21.65
N ASN A 68 -6.35 -0.95 22.27
CA ASN A 68 -4.92 -0.69 22.43
C ASN A 68 -4.18 -0.67 21.08
N ILE A 69 -4.37 -1.70 20.26
CA ILE A 69 -3.79 -1.74 18.92
C ILE A 69 -4.32 -0.60 18.01
N SER A 70 -5.57 -0.18 18.23
CA SER A 70 -6.12 0.98 17.53
C SER A 70 -5.46 2.30 17.93
N LEU A 71 -5.11 2.47 19.20
CA LEU A 71 -4.31 3.61 19.67
C LEU A 71 -2.90 3.59 19.07
N GLU A 72 -2.29 2.42 18.89
CA GLU A 72 -0.98 2.30 18.24
C GLU A 72 -1.03 2.75 16.77
N PHE A 73 -2.01 2.28 16.00
CA PHE A 73 -2.22 2.74 14.62
C PHE A 73 -2.57 4.23 14.54
N GLN A 74 -3.45 4.71 15.43
CA GLN A 74 -3.79 6.14 15.48
C GLN A 74 -2.55 6.98 15.75
N LYS A 75 -1.71 6.57 16.70
CA LYS A 75 -0.48 7.28 17.07
C LYS A 75 0.50 7.34 15.90
N ILE A 76 0.85 6.20 15.30
CA ILE A 76 1.85 6.16 14.22
C ILE A 76 1.40 6.96 12.99
N ALA A 77 0.12 6.86 12.62
CA ALA A 77 -0.43 7.61 11.51
C ALA A 77 -0.56 9.11 11.82
N THR A 78 -0.87 9.49 13.07
CA THR A 78 -0.86 10.90 13.50
C THR A 78 0.55 11.49 13.42
N GLU A 79 1.58 10.76 13.86
CA GLU A 79 2.97 11.20 13.77
C GLU A 79 3.43 11.34 12.30
N ALA A 80 2.98 10.44 11.42
CA ALA A 80 3.23 10.56 9.98
C ALA A 80 2.52 11.79 9.38
N ILE A 81 1.27 12.03 9.76
CA ILE A 81 0.54 13.25 9.37
C ILE A 81 1.35 14.48 9.82
N ASP A 82 1.70 14.59 11.09
CA ASP A 82 2.47 15.73 11.63
C ASP A 82 3.79 15.95 10.89
N TYR A 83 4.52 14.87 10.61
CA TYR A 83 5.76 14.91 9.83
C TYR A 83 5.55 15.53 8.45
N TYR A 84 4.53 15.09 7.71
CA TYR A 84 4.28 15.53 6.35
C TYR A 84 3.59 16.89 6.24
N GLU A 85 2.70 17.23 7.18
CA GLU A 85 2.12 18.57 7.27
C GLU A 85 3.20 19.62 7.54
N GLY A 86 4.10 19.33 8.50
CA GLY A 86 5.24 20.20 8.78
C GLY A 86 6.19 20.35 7.57
N LYS A 87 6.42 19.26 6.84
CA LYS A 87 7.32 19.25 5.67
C LYS A 87 6.74 19.95 4.44
N TYR A 88 5.45 19.76 4.16
CA TYR A 88 4.83 20.20 2.89
C TYR A 88 3.82 21.33 3.04
N SER A 89 3.53 21.78 4.27
CA SER A 89 2.48 22.77 4.55
C SER A 89 1.13 22.37 3.94
N LYS A 90 0.78 21.10 4.11
CA LYS A 90 -0.50 20.50 3.71
C LYS A 90 -1.27 20.12 4.97
N GLU A 91 -2.57 19.87 4.83
CA GLU A 91 -3.42 19.42 5.94
C GLU A 91 -4.12 18.12 5.54
N PHE A 92 -3.97 17.08 6.36
CA PHE A 92 -4.61 15.79 6.17
C PHE A 92 -5.99 15.77 6.82
N HIS A 93 -6.97 15.29 6.08
CA HIS A 93 -8.34 15.09 6.55
C HIS A 93 -8.73 13.65 6.29
N VAL A 94 -8.21 12.75 7.13
CA VAL A 94 -8.42 11.31 7.02
C VAL A 94 -8.98 10.75 8.33
N LYS A 95 -9.59 9.57 8.22
CA LYS A 95 -10.14 8.78 9.33
C LYS A 95 -9.51 7.40 9.31
N LEU A 96 -9.49 6.73 10.44
CA LEU A 96 -8.94 5.39 10.59
C LEU A 96 -10.03 4.41 11.03
N ALA A 97 -10.11 3.27 10.36
CA ALA A 97 -10.91 2.12 10.78
C ALA A 97 -9.98 0.94 11.09
N VAL A 98 -10.04 0.39 12.30
CA VAL A 98 -9.24 -0.77 12.74
C VAL A 98 -10.18 -1.93 13.03
N LEU A 99 -10.33 -2.84 12.07
CA LEU A 99 -11.41 -3.83 12.05
C LEU A 99 -10.87 -5.26 12.08
N ASP A 100 -11.50 -6.09 12.90
CA ASP A 100 -11.24 -7.53 12.92
C ASP A 100 -11.96 -8.28 11.79
N SER A 101 -11.77 -9.59 11.73
CA SER A 101 -12.36 -10.42 10.67
C SER A 101 -13.90 -10.48 10.72
N VAL A 102 -14.53 -10.16 11.85
CA VAL A 102 -15.98 -10.16 12.03
C VAL A 102 -16.58 -8.87 11.48
N GLN A 103 -16.01 -7.72 11.84
CA GLN A 103 -16.51 -6.41 11.41
C GLN A 103 -15.95 -5.96 10.05
N TRP A 104 -15.01 -6.71 9.48
CA TRP A 104 -14.38 -6.40 8.20
C TRP A 104 -15.37 -6.06 7.07
N LEU A 105 -14.93 -5.18 6.17
CA LEU A 105 -15.66 -4.73 4.98
C LEU A 105 -15.50 -5.74 3.82
N LYS A 106 -16.02 -6.96 4.02
CA LYS A 106 -15.95 -8.07 3.05
C LYS A 106 -16.68 -7.76 1.74
N GLU A 107 -17.60 -6.81 1.80
CA GLU A 107 -18.30 -6.22 0.68
C GLU A 107 -17.39 -5.33 -0.18
N ILE A 108 -16.16 -5.05 0.26
CA ILE A 108 -15.17 -4.23 -0.47
C ILE A 108 -13.91 -5.03 -0.79
N ILE A 109 -13.33 -5.71 0.20
CA ILE A 109 -12.07 -6.44 0.02
C ILE A 109 -12.01 -7.64 1.00
N PRO A 110 -11.33 -8.75 0.65
CA PRO A 110 -11.09 -9.83 1.61
C PRO A 110 -10.37 -9.36 2.88
N TYR A 111 -10.64 -10.03 4.00
CA TYR A 111 -9.99 -9.73 5.28
C TYR A 111 -8.47 -9.91 5.20
N GLY A 112 -7.74 -8.99 5.84
CA GLY A 112 -6.28 -9.00 5.92
C GLY A 112 -5.59 -8.09 4.91
N PHE A 113 -6.33 -7.45 4.01
CA PHE A 113 -5.79 -6.45 3.08
C PHE A 113 -6.16 -5.06 3.55
N VAL A 114 -5.15 -4.32 4.00
CA VAL A 114 -5.34 -2.91 4.36
C VAL A 114 -5.53 -2.09 3.08
N PHE A 115 -6.26 -0.99 3.17
CA PHE A 115 -6.50 -0.13 2.01
C PHE A 115 -6.86 1.29 2.43
N TYR A 116 -6.58 2.23 1.53
CA TYR A 116 -7.14 3.56 1.54
C TYR A 116 -8.32 3.69 0.57
N ASP A 117 -9.42 4.29 1.02
CA ASP A 117 -10.46 4.78 0.12
C ASP A 117 -11.25 5.97 0.70
N ASN A 118 -11.51 6.98 -0.12
CA ASN A 118 -12.33 8.16 0.18
C ASN A 118 -12.07 8.82 1.56
N GLY A 119 -10.80 8.93 1.96
CA GLY A 119 -10.42 9.55 3.24
C GLY A 119 -10.37 8.58 4.41
N TRP A 120 -10.64 7.29 4.20
CA TRP A 120 -10.46 6.24 5.19
C TRP A 120 -9.18 5.47 4.97
N LEU A 121 -8.40 5.32 6.03
CA LEU A 121 -7.41 4.26 6.18
C LEU A 121 -8.11 3.09 6.85
N VAL A 122 -8.06 1.90 6.26
CA VAL A 122 -8.71 0.70 6.81
C VAL A 122 -7.65 -0.35 7.11
N MET A 123 -7.48 -0.64 8.39
CA MET A 123 -6.47 -1.54 8.95
C MET A 123 -7.14 -2.78 9.54
N ASN A 124 -6.52 -3.95 9.37
CA ASN A 124 -6.99 -5.18 10.02
C ASN A 124 -6.46 -5.31 11.45
N THR A 125 -7.16 -6.04 12.30
CA THR A 125 -6.71 -6.41 13.65
C THR A 125 -7.19 -7.80 14.08
N GLY A 126 -6.58 -8.38 15.11
CA GLY A 126 -6.95 -9.71 15.59
C GLY A 126 -6.51 -10.86 14.66
N MET A 127 -5.53 -10.61 13.80
CA MET A 127 -4.89 -11.65 12.99
C MET A 127 -3.76 -12.31 13.79
N ASP A 128 -3.75 -13.65 13.83
CA ASP A 128 -2.61 -14.42 14.34
C ASP A 128 -1.59 -14.73 13.24
N TYR A 129 -0.42 -15.23 13.63
CA TYR A 129 0.67 -15.52 12.69
C TYR A 129 0.32 -16.61 11.67
N GLU A 130 -0.43 -17.64 12.07
CA GLU A 130 -0.88 -18.69 11.14
C GLU A 130 -1.82 -18.14 10.04
N THR A 131 -2.72 -17.24 10.42
CA THR A 131 -3.61 -16.54 9.50
C THR A 131 -2.82 -15.58 8.61
N PHE A 132 -1.85 -14.85 9.18
CA PHE A 132 -0.95 -13.98 8.43
C PHE A 132 -0.20 -14.75 7.34
N LYS A 133 0.45 -15.87 7.69
CA LYS A 133 1.16 -16.73 6.72
C LYS A 133 0.24 -17.25 5.60
N LYS A 134 -1.01 -17.57 5.93
CA LYS A 134 -2.00 -18.02 4.94
C LYS A 134 -2.41 -16.90 3.99
N ILE A 135 -2.72 -15.71 4.51
CA ILE A 135 -3.21 -14.58 3.72
C ILE A 135 -2.10 -14.03 2.83
N TYR A 136 -0.87 -13.92 3.35
CA TYR A 136 0.27 -13.38 2.62
C TYR A 136 1.06 -14.43 1.82
N GLY A 137 0.60 -15.68 1.78
CA GLY A 137 1.19 -16.72 0.92
C GLY A 137 2.58 -17.20 1.35
N LEU A 138 2.88 -17.14 2.65
CA LEU A 138 4.21 -17.40 3.20
C LEU A 138 4.47 -18.88 3.51
N LYS A 139 3.41 -19.72 3.56
CA LYS A 139 3.50 -21.11 4.04
C LYS A 139 4.58 -21.96 3.37
N THR A 140 4.85 -21.73 2.10
CA THR A 140 5.86 -22.51 1.35
C THR A 140 7.30 -22.22 1.74
N TYR A 141 7.56 -21.09 2.40
CA TYR A 141 8.91 -20.66 2.81
C TYR A 141 8.91 -20.04 4.22
N GLU A 142 7.94 -20.38 5.05
CA GLU A 142 7.77 -19.84 6.42
C GLU A 142 9.01 -20.06 7.29
N GLN A 143 9.73 -21.16 7.08
CA GLN A 143 10.98 -21.45 7.80
C GLN A 143 12.03 -20.34 7.63
N GLN A 144 12.06 -19.65 6.50
CA GLN A 144 12.99 -18.54 6.27
C GLN A 144 12.62 -17.32 7.11
N LEU A 145 11.32 -17.10 7.32
CA LEU A 145 10.82 -16.05 8.19
C LEU A 145 11.15 -16.37 9.66
N ASP A 146 10.93 -17.61 10.09
CA ASP A 146 11.23 -18.06 11.45
C ASP A 146 12.74 -17.98 11.78
N ILE A 147 13.60 -18.36 10.82
CA ILE A 147 15.06 -18.22 10.95
C ILE A 147 15.46 -16.74 11.07
N GLY A 148 14.86 -15.88 10.23
CA GLY A 148 15.12 -14.44 10.25
C GLY A 148 14.70 -13.79 11.57
N MET A 149 13.49 -14.08 12.05
CA MET A 149 12.97 -13.59 13.34
C MET A 149 13.86 -14.06 14.50
N LYS A 150 14.25 -15.33 14.53
CA LYS A 150 15.18 -15.86 15.55
C LYS A 150 16.53 -15.15 15.55
N LYS A 151 17.08 -14.84 14.37
CA LYS A 151 18.34 -14.10 14.24
C LYS A 151 18.22 -12.67 14.77
N LEU A 152 17.08 -12.03 14.53
CA LEU A 152 16.79 -10.67 14.97
C LEU A 152 16.30 -10.60 16.44
N LYS A 153 16.05 -11.75 17.07
CA LYS A 153 15.40 -11.85 18.39
C LYS A 153 14.03 -11.14 18.42
N MET A 154 13.32 -11.24 17.31
CA MET A 154 12.01 -10.66 17.08
C MET A 154 10.95 -11.76 17.20
N ASP A 155 9.82 -11.46 17.82
CA ASP A 155 8.67 -12.37 17.83
C ASP A 155 7.71 -12.14 16.66
N GLU A 156 6.77 -13.07 16.49
CA GLU A 156 5.80 -13.05 15.40
C GLU A 156 4.91 -11.80 15.43
N SER A 157 4.52 -11.35 16.63
CA SER A 157 3.65 -10.19 16.83
C SER A 157 4.39 -8.90 16.53
N GLU A 158 5.67 -8.80 16.91
CA GLU A 158 6.54 -7.67 16.59
C GLU A 158 6.71 -7.53 15.08
N MET A 159 7.06 -8.61 14.38
CA MET A 159 7.22 -8.61 12.92
C MET A 159 5.91 -8.21 12.21
N MET A 160 4.77 -8.80 12.61
CA MET A 160 3.47 -8.45 12.03
C MET A 160 3.09 -6.99 12.31
N SER A 161 3.37 -6.50 13.52
CA SER A 161 3.11 -5.10 13.90
C SER A 161 3.90 -4.14 13.00
N ASP A 162 5.19 -4.40 12.80
CA ASP A 162 6.05 -3.61 11.90
C ASP A 162 5.50 -3.58 10.48
N VAL A 163 5.14 -4.74 9.91
CA VAL A 163 4.56 -4.85 8.57
C VAL A 163 3.27 -4.03 8.44
N PHE A 164 2.33 -4.18 9.37
CA PHE A 164 1.06 -3.45 9.29
C PHE A 164 1.21 -1.95 9.57
N LYS A 165 2.15 -1.54 10.43
CA LYS A 165 2.48 -0.11 10.62
C LYS A 165 3.01 0.48 9.32
N VAL A 166 3.95 -0.19 8.65
CA VAL A 166 4.47 0.28 7.35
C VAL A 166 3.34 0.38 6.32
N TYR A 167 2.50 -0.65 6.18
CA TYR A 167 1.37 -0.58 5.26
C TYR A 167 0.36 0.52 5.62
N SER A 168 0.14 0.82 6.91
CA SER A 168 -0.76 1.92 7.29
C SER A 168 -0.31 3.28 6.73
N ILE A 169 1.01 3.51 6.69
CA ILE A 169 1.57 4.75 6.14
C ILE A 169 1.67 4.68 4.61
N HIS A 170 1.80 3.49 4.02
CA HIS A 170 1.67 3.29 2.57
C HIS A 170 0.29 3.76 2.09
N GLU A 171 -0.77 3.35 2.78
CA GLU A 171 -2.15 3.79 2.46
C GLU A 171 -2.33 5.31 2.65
N LEU A 172 -1.68 5.90 3.66
CA LEU A 172 -1.63 7.36 3.81
C LEU A 172 -0.87 8.04 2.65
N GLY A 173 0.16 7.39 2.10
CA GLY A 173 0.88 7.83 0.91
C GLY A 173 -0.02 7.92 -0.32
N HIS A 174 -0.92 6.94 -0.50
CA HIS A 174 -1.96 7.00 -1.53
C HIS A 174 -2.85 8.24 -1.38
N TYR A 175 -3.28 8.57 -0.16
CA TYR A 175 -4.03 9.80 0.11
C TYR A 175 -3.20 11.04 -0.25
N PHE A 176 -1.94 11.11 0.21
CA PHE A 176 -1.08 12.26 -0.03
C PHE A 176 -0.93 12.52 -1.53
N ILE A 177 -0.51 11.53 -2.31
CA ILE A 177 -0.24 11.70 -3.74
C ILE A 177 -1.52 12.06 -4.51
N ASN A 178 -2.62 11.34 -4.25
CA ASN A 178 -3.85 11.52 -5.01
C ASN A 178 -4.60 12.81 -4.64
N ILE A 179 -4.63 13.18 -3.37
CA ILE A 179 -5.46 14.29 -2.87
C ILE A 179 -4.65 15.56 -2.65
N LEU A 180 -3.59 15.49 -1.84
CA LEU A 180 -2.87 16.69 -1.37
C LEU A 180 -1.73 17.14 -2.29
N GLY A 181 -1.09 16.16 -2.93
CA GLY A 181 0.09 16.32 -3.75
C GLY A 181 -0.21 16.94 -5.10
N LYS A 182 0.87 17.27 -5.82
CA LYS A 182 0.83 17.84 -7.17
C LYS A 182 1.14 16.81 -8.26
N ALA A 183 1.45 15.56 -7.89
CA ALA A 183 1.69 14.48 -8.84
C ALA A 183 0.40 13.74 -9.22
N LYS A 184 0.41 13.15 -10.41
CA LYS A 184 -0.45 12.01 -10.77
C LYS A 184 0.45 10.86 -11.17
N SER A 185 0.33 9.73 -10.46
CA SER A 185 1.08 8.52 -10.81
C SER A 185 0.74 8.10 -12.26
N PRO A 186 1.77 7.94 -13.13
CA PRO A 186 1.55 7.61 -14.54
C PRO A 186 0.84 6.28 -14.80
N ASP A 187 1.06 5.30 -13.93
CA ASP A 187 0.60 3.92 -14.04
C ASP A 187 0.45 3.27 -12.64
N ALA A 188 0.12 1.97 -12.60
CA ALA A 188 -0.20 1.29 -11.36
C ALA A 188 1.05 1.01 -10.52
N TRP A 189 2.16 0.56 -11.14
CA TRP A 189 3.37 0.26 -10.38
C TRP A 189 3.98 1.53 -9.77
N THR A 190 4.00 2.67 -10.49
CA THR A 190 4.48 3.93 -9.90
C THR A 190 3.58 4.40 -8.78
N GLY A 191 2.27 4.14 -8.85
CA GLY A 191 1.31 4.43 -7.80
C GLY A 191 1.60 3.68 -6.50
N GLU A 192 1.82 2.36 -6.58
CA GLU A 192 2.20 1.58 -5.39
C GLU A 192 3.60 1.93 -4.90
N PHE A 193 4.56 2.08 -5.81
CA PHE A 193 5.94 2.40 -5.43
C PHE A 193 6.05 3.77 -4.71
N ILE A 194 5.39 4.83 -5.20
CA ILE A 194 5.49 6.14 -4.53
C ILE A 194 4.83 6.14 -3.15
N ALA A 195 3.77 5.35 -2.95
CA ALA A 195 3.16 5.13 -1.65
C ALA A 195 4.11 4.38 -0.71
N THR A 196 4.83 3.36 -1.21
CA THR A 196 5.87 2.67 -0.44
C THR A 196 7.04 3.60 -0.11
N TYR A 197 7.46 4.47 -1.04
CA TYR A 197 8.50 5.47 -0.78
C TYR A 197 8.10 6.43 0.32
N PHE A 198 6.84 6.91 0.28
CA PHE A 198 6.27 7.77 1.31
C PHE A 198 6.35 7.07 2.68
N ALA A 199 5.90 5.82 2.80
CA ALA A 199 6.05 5.06 4.04
C ALA A 199 7.52 4.93 4.47
N TYR A 200 8.40 4.49 3.57
CA TYR A 200 9.82 4.28 3.86
C TYR A 200 10.48 5.56 4.38
N GLU A 201 10.24 6.71 3.75
CA GLU A 201 10.81 7.99 4.19
C GLU A 201 10.40 8.32 5.63
N PHE A 202 9.12 8.21 5.97
CA PHE A 202 8.65 8.48 7.33
C PHE A 202 9.34 7.57 8.36
N PHE A 203 9.26 6.26 8.16
CA PHE A 203 9.85 5.30 9.10
C PHE A 203 11.37 5.48 9.19
N LYS A 204 12.06 5.70 8.07
CA LYS A 204 13.50 5.95 8.09
C LYS A 204 13.92 7.15 8.95
N ASN A 205 13.06 8.16 9.08
CA ASN A 205 13.36 9.39 9.81
C ASN A 205 12.79 9.46 11.22
N VAL A 206 11.69 8.76 11.50
CA VAL A 206 10.94 8.90 12.77
C VAL A 206 10.96 7.61 13.56
N HIS A 207 10.80 6.47 12.89
CA HIS A 207 10.60 5.14 13.49
C HIS A 207 11.43 4.08 12.74
N PRO A 208 12.78 4.18 12.75
CA PRO A 208 13.60 3.35 11.88
C PRO A 208 13.64 1.88 12.30
N ASN A 209 13.25 1.56 13.55
CA ASN A 209 13.25 0.19 14.05
C ASN A 209 12.11 -0.64 13.44
N GLU A 210 10.97 -0.01 13.16
CA GLU A 210 9.81 -0.62 12.52
C GLU A 210 10.09 -1.03 11.05
N LEU A 211 11.19 -0.55 10.46
CA LEU A 211 11.65 -1.06 9.16
C LEU A 211 12.25 -2.47 9.27
N ILE A 212 12.70 -2.91 10.44
CA ILE A 212 13.39 -4.20 10.61
C ILE A 212 12.44 -5.37 10.27
N GLY A 213 11.23 -5.37 10.82
CA GLY A 213 10.24 -6.41 10.53
C GLY A 213 9.78 -6.37 9.07
N MET A 214 9.58 -5.17 8.51
CA MET A 214 9.20 -4.99 7.10
C MET A 214 10.30 -5.45 6.14
N GLU A 215 11.56 -5.15 6.44
CA GLU A 215 12.72 -5.58 5.65
C GLU A 215 12.86 -7.10 5.67
N LEU A 216 12.69 -7.74 6.85
CA LEU A 216 12.69 -9.20 6.95
C LEU A 216 11.57 -9.80 6.09
N PHE A 217 10.33 -9.34 6.29
CA PHE A 217 9.17 -9.83 5.55
C PHE A 217 9.36 -9.67 4.03
N SER A 218 9.81 -8.48 3.60
CA SER A 218 10.00 -8.16 2.18
C SER A 218 11.18 -8.93 1.59
N GLY A 219 12.28 -9.08 2.32
CA GLY A 219 13.44 -9.84 1.88
C GLY A 219 13.09 -11.31 1.66
N VAL A 220 12.41 -11.93 2.62
CA VAL A 220 11.98 -13.33 2.50
C VAL A 220 11.03 -13.53 1.32
N ASN A 221 10.02 -12.67 1.15
CA ASN A 221 9.13 -12.74 -0.01
C ASN A 221 9.92 -12.56 -1.32
N ARG A 222 10.72 -11.50 -1.42
CA ARG A 222 11.51 -11.17 -2.60
C ARG A 222 12.39 -12.34 -3.01
N ASP A 223 13.03 -13.02 -2.07
CA ASP A 223 14.07 -14.02 -2.33
C ASP A 223 13.49 -15.43 -2.51
N PHE A 224 12.47 -15.82 -1.74
CA PHE A 224 11.98 -17.21 -1.71
C PHE A 224 10.64 -17.46 -2.42
N PHE A 225 9.85 -16.43 -2.72
CA PHE A 225 8.66 -16.63 -3.55
C PHE A 225 9.05 -16.80 -5.02
N SER A 226 8.44 -17.78 -5.70
CA SER A 226 8.59 -18.00 -7.14
C SER A 226 7.41 -17.34 -7.88
N PRO A 227 7.57 -16.12 -8.40
CA PRO A 227 6.48 -15.41 -9.05
C PRO A 227 6.10 -16.03 -10.39
N LYS A 228 4.80 -15.99 -10.71
CA LYS A 228 4.30 -16.33 -12.05
C LYS A 228 4.47 -15.15 -13.02
N PHE A 229 4.39 -13.93 -12.51
CA PHE A 229 4.53 -12.68 -13.21
C PHE A 229 5.65 -11.87 -12.55
N SER A 230 6.65 -11.43 -13.32
CA SER A 230 7.81 -10.71 -12.77
C SER A 230 8.05 -9.36 -13.42
N THR A 231 7.38 -9.05 -14.54
CA THR A 231 7.63 -7.83 -15.30
C THR A 231 6.83 -6.65 -14.76
N ILE A 232 7.37 -5.43 -14.88
CA ILE A 232 6.60 -4.21 -14.55
C ILE A 232 5.34 -4.15 -15.41
N LYS A 233 5.46 -4.55 -16.68
CA LYS A 233 4.34 -4.62 -17.61
C LYS A 233 3.23 -5.56 -17.12
N ASP A 234 3.59 -6.74 -16.59
CA ASP A 234 2.58 -7.65 -16.04
C ASP A 234 1.85 -7.03 -14.86
N PHE A 235 2.57 -6.33 -13.98
CA PHE A 235 1.96 -5.62 -12.86
C PHE A 235 1.01 -4.52 -13.34
N ASP A 236 1.40 -3.69 -14.30
CA ASP A 236 0.53 -2.60 -14.78
C ASP A 236 -0.70 -3.10 -15.51
N GLU A 237 -0.55 -4.10 -16.37
CA GLU A 237 -1.66 -4.58 -17.20
C GLU A 237 -2.65 -5.42 -16.39
N LYS A 238 -2.18 -6.14 -15.37
CA LYS A 238 -3.01 -7.06 -14.59
C LYS A 238 -3.39 -6.50 -13.23
N TYR A 239 -2.50 -5.72 -12.62
CA TYR A 239 -2.63 -5.19 -11.26
C TYR A 239 -3.06 -6.29 -10.29
N VAL A 240 -4.25 -6.21 -9.69
CA VAL A 240 -4.83 -7.29 -8.87
C VAL A 240 -4.90 -8.66 -9.57
N GLY A 241 -4.97 -8.68 -10.89
CA GLY A 241 -4.99 -9.88 -11.74
C GLY A 241 -3.67 -10.67 -11.79
N VAL A 242 -2.56 -10.15 -11.25
CA VAL A 242 -1.33 -10.96 -11.05
C VAL A 242 -1.53 -12.07 -10.01
N GLY A 243 -2.60 -11.96 -9.22
CA GLY A 243 -2.88 -12.86 -8.12
C GLY A 243 -2.19 -12.41 -6.84
N LEU A 244 -2.82 -12.74 -5.73
CA LEU A 244 -2.51 -12.15 -4.44
C LEU A 244 -1.04 -12.31 -4.01
N PHE A 245 -0.49 -13.52 -4.07
CA PHE A 245 0.88 -13.76 -3.60
C PHE A 245 1.91 -13.10 -4.52
N ASN A 246 1.62 -13.02 -5.82
CA ASN A 246 2.47 -12.28 -6.74
C ASN A 246 2.39 -10.76 -6.49
N TYR A 247 1.24 -10.24 -6.08
CA TYR A 247 1.06 -8.84 -5.69
C TYR A 247 1.91 -8.49 -4.46
N VAL A 248 1.87 -9.35 -3.42
CA VAL A 248 2.74 -9.22 -2.23
C VAL A 248 4.21 -9.23 -2.63
N TRP A 249 4.62 -10.12 -3.53
CA TRP A 249 6.01 -10.16 -4.03
C TRP A 249 6.43 -8.87 -4.75
N TYR A 250 5.57 -8.25 -5.56
CA TYR A 250 5.87 -6.94 -6.17
C TYR A 250 6.05 -5.85 -5.11
N HIS A 251 5.15 -5.80 -4.11
CA HIS A 251 5.26 -4.85 -2.99
C HIS A 251 6.56 -5.01 -2.21
N SER A 252 6.98 -6.25 -1.95
CA SER A 252 8.28 -6.54 -1.36
C SER A 252 9.46 -6.04 -2.22
N ASN A 253 9.34 -6.08 -3.55
CA ASN A 253 10.35 -5.49 -4.43
C ASN A 253 10.30 -3.95 -4.44
N PHE A 254 9.12 -3.34 -4.36
CA PHE A 254 8.96 -1.88 -4.27
C PHE A 254 9.57 -1.33 -2.97
N TYR A 255 9.52 -2.09 -1.87
CA TYR A 255 10.23 -1.73 -0.63
C TYR A 255 11.73 -1.50 -0.87
N PHE A 256 12.41 -2.45 -1.52
CA PHE A 256 13.85 -2.31 -1.79
C PHE A 256 14.16 -1.24 -2.85
N LEU A 257 13.23 -0.98 -3.78
CA LEU A 257 13.36 0.17 -4.67
C LEU A 257 13.25 1.49 -3.91
N ALA A 258 12.31 1.61 -2.97
CA ALA A 258 12.15 2.77 -2.11
C ALA A 258 13.41 3.01 -1.27
N GLU A 259 13.95 1.97 -0.64
CA GLU A 259 15.23 2.04 0.07
C GLU A 259 16.37 2.54 -0.83
N SER A 260 16.52 1.95 -2.02
CA SER A 260 17.61 2.29 -2.94
C SER A 260 17.50 3.73 -3.44
N LEU A 261 16.30 4.18 -3.78
CA LEU A 261 16.06 5.55 -4.22
C LEU A 261 16.15 6.55 -3.07
N TYR A 262 15.83 6.15 -1.84
CA TYR A 262 16.07 6.98 -0.66
C TYR A 262 17.57 7.18 -0.43
N GLY A 263 18.40 6.16 -0.65
CA GLY A 263 19.86 6.29 -0.65
C GLY A 263 20.40 7.28 -1.70
N CYS A 264 19.66 7.50 -2.80
CA CYS A 264 20.03 8.43 -3.86
C CYS A 264 19.47 9.86 -3.65
N LYS A 265 18.15 9.98 -3.50
CA LYS A 265 17.40 11.26 -3.50
C LYS A 265 16.87 11.64 -2.12
N GLY A 266 16.83 10.71 -1.16
CA GLY A 266 16.39 10.96 0.21
C GLY A 266 15.08 11.74 0.28
N LYS A 267 15.05 12.79 1.11
CA LYS A 267 13.85 13.60 1.34
C LYS A 267 13.36 14.40 0.12
N ASP A 268 14.17 14.50 -0.93
CA ASP A 268 13.86 15.29 -2.13
C ASP A 268 13.13 14.50 -3.21
N PHE A 269 12.97 13.18 -3.01
CA PHE A 269 12.34 12.32 -4.00
C PHE A 269 10.86 12.63 -4.25
N ILE A 270 10.06 12.87 -3.21
CA ILE A 270 8.63 13.20 -3.39
C ILE A 270 8.47 14.53 -4.18
N PRO A 271 9.13 15.64 -3.82
CA PRO A 271 9.14 16.85 -4.65
C PRO A 271 9.61 16.61 -6.09
N TYR A 272 10.64 15.77 -6.26
CA TYR A 272 11.13 15.37 -7.58
C TYR A 272 10.04 14.63 -8.38
N PHE A 273 9.34 13.68 -7.75
CA PHE A 273 8.26 12.91 -8.35
C PHE A 273 7.10 13.82 -8.77
N GLU A 274 6.67 14.74 -7.90
CA GLU A 274 5.62 15.73 -8.21
C GLU A 274 5.97 16.60 -9.41
N LYS A 275 7.23 17.07 -9.49
CA LYS A 275 7.72 17.86 -10.62
C LYS A 275 7.80 17.05 -11.91
N THR A 276 8.12 15.76 -11.80
CA THR A 276 8.33 14.86 -12.94
C THR A 276 7.01 14.39 -13.55
N PHE A 277 6.00 14.17 -12.71
CA PHE A 277 4.68 13.66 -13.11
C PHE A 277 3.54 14.56 -12.61
N PRO A 278 3.48 15.85 -13.00
CA PRO A 278 2.49 16.77 -12.46
C PRO A 278 1.07 16.41 -12.90
N LYS A 279 0.08 16.68 -12.04
CA LYS A 279 -1.35 16.34 -12.23
C LYS A 279 -1.93 16.84 -13.56
N GLU A 280 -1.44 17.99 -14.03
CA GLU A 280 -1.89 18.61 -15.29
C GLU A 280 -1.39 17.87 -16.54
N THR A 281 -0.47 16.92 -16.38
CA THR A 281 0.09 16.16 -17.50
C THR A 281 -0.95 15.25 -18.14
N VAL A 282 -1.23 15.50 -19.41
CA VAL A 282 -2.04 14.62 -20.26
C VAL A 282 -1.20 13.57 -21.00
N LYS A 283 0.14 13.73 -20.99
CA LYS A 283 1.07 12.80 -21.63
C LYS A 283 0.98 11.43 -20.95
N ARG A 284 0.86 10.38 -21.77
CA ARG A 284 1.12 9.00 -21.34
C ARG A 284 2.61 8.74 -21.46
N PHE A 285 3.19 8.20 -20.39
CA PHE A 285 4.58 7.77 -20.39
C PHE A 285 4.62 6.26 -20.64
N THR A 286 5.61 5.81 -21.37
CA THR A 286 5.97 4.39 -21.44
C THR A 286 6.73 3.98 -20.17
N ILE A 287 6.75 2.68 -19.83
CA ILE A 287 7.52 2.15 -18.69
C ILE A 287 8.99 2.60 -18.78
N SER A 288 9.60 2.53 -19.98
CA SER A 288 10.99 2.95 -20.17
C SER A 288 11.21 4.45 -19.92
N GLU A 289 10.29 5.32 -20.35
CA GLU A 289 10.38 6.76 -20.06
C GLU A 289 10.21 7.06 -18.57
N ILE A 290 9.39 6.29 -17.85
CA ILE A 290 9.21 6.42 -16.40
C ILE A 290 10.49 6.00 -15.69
N ILE A 291 11.06 4.85 -16.04
CA ILE A 291 12.33 4.37 -15.48
C ILE A 291 13.43 5.41 -15.72
N GLU A 292 13.61 5.87 -16.96
CA GLU A 292 14.62 6.89 -17.31
C GLU A 292 14.47 8.16 -16.45
N LYS A 293 13.24 8.61 -16.23
CA LYS A 293 12.94 9.76 -15.39
C LYS A 293 13.27 9.49 -13.93
N LEU A 294 12.88 8.35 -13.37
CA LEU A 294 13.18 8.03 -11.97
C LEU A 294 14.69 7.81 -11.76
N ASP A 295 15.40 7.34 -12.78
CA ASP A 295 16.85 7.12 -12.76
C ASP A 295 17.71 8.38 -12.86
N LYS A 296 17.10 9.52 -13.21
CA LYS A 296 17.84 10.77 -13.34
C LYS A 296 18.58 11.08 -12.03
N GLU A 297 19.90 11.20 -12.11
CA GLU A 297 20.83 11.41 -10.98
C GLU A 297 20.94 10.23 -10.00
N CYS A 298 20.38 9.06 -10.32
CA CYS A 298 20.45 7.83 -9.53
C CYS A 298 21.21 6.69 -10.23
N ASN A 299 22.10 6.99 -11.18
CA ASN A 299 23.06 6.03 -11.74
C ASN A 299 22.44 4.68 -12.21
N GLY A 300 21.22 4.72 -12.76
CA GLY A 300 20.52 3.55 -13.26
C GLY A 300 19.97 2.61 -12.18
N THR A 301 19.81 3.08 -10.94
CA THR A 301 19.26 2.28 -9.82
C THR A 301 17.92 1.62 -10.17
N VAL A 302 16.99 2.34 -10.78
CA VAL A 302 15.66 1.84 -11.15
C VAL A 302 15.77 0.83 -12.29
N ALA A 303 16.54 1.13 -13.34
CA ALA A 303 16.77 0.18 -14.44
C ALA A 303 17.43 -1.12 -13.96
N LYS A 304 18.42 -1.05 -13.07
CA LYS A 304 19.08 -2.23 -12.47
C LYS A 304 18.11 -3.02 -11.60
N TRP A 305 17.33 -2.35 -10.76
CA TRP A 305 16.31 -2.99 -9.94
C TRP A 305 15.30 -3.74 -10.82
N ALA A 306 14.78 -3.10 -11.87
CA ALA A 306 13.85 -3.72 -12.80
C ALA A 306 14.49 -4.96 -13.45
N GLN A 307 15.72 -4.85 -13.96
CA GLN A 307 16.42 -5.99 -14.58
C GLN A 307 16.55 -7.20 -13.63
N VAL A 308 16.89 -6.97 -12.35
CA VAL A 308 17.03 -8.02 -11.34
C VAL A 308 15.67 -8.64 -10.98
N MET A 309 14.63 -7.82 -10.80
CA MET A 309 13.29 -8.29 -10.50
C MET A 309 12.73 -9.15 -11.65
N GLU A 310 12.86 -8.66 -12.88
CA GLU A 310 12.30 -9.29 -14.09
C GLU A 310 13.05 -10.56 -14.53
N SER A 311 14.25 -10.84 -14.00
CA SER A 311 14.95 -12.09 -14.29
C SER A 311 14.37 -13.30 -13.57
N LYS A 312 13.53 -13.11 -12.54
CA LYS A 312 13.12 -14.19 -11.62
C LYS A 312 12.17 -15.25 -12.20
N THR A 313 11.50 -14.99 -13.32
CA THR A 313 10.63 -15.97 -14.01
C THR A 313 11.33 -16.73 -15.13
N LYS A 314 12.63 -16.50 -15.35
CA LYS A 314 13.37 -17.08 -16.49
C LYS A 314 14.12 -18.37 -16.12
N GLU A 315 13.91 -18.89 -14.91
CA GLU A 315 14.42 -20.19 -14.42
C GLU A 315 13.29 -21.22 -14.36
#